data_AF-A0A5E4L8M0-F1
#
_entry.id   AF-A0A5E4L8M0-F1
#
_cell.length_a   1.000
_cell.length_b   1.000
_cell.length_c   1.000
_cell.angle_alpha   90.00
_cell.angle_beta   90.00
_cell.angle_gamma   90.00
#
_symmetry.space_group_name_H-M   'P 1'
#
loop_
_entity.id
_entity.type
_entity.pdbx_description
1 polymer ?
#
loop_
_entity_poly.entity_id
_entity_poly.type
_entity_poly.pdbx_seq_one_letter_code
_entity_poly.pdbx_strand_id
1 'polypeptide(L)' 'MNDEKGFMEIKMSSGWFMTISLQKSDRFEEEKEYVEIAKERGGQKQRRFNINPKYVRALGEALIKFADENKL' A
#
# COMPACT_ATOMS: atom_id res chain seq x y z
N MET A 1 1.03 17.67 9.39
CA MET A 1 0.97 16.32 8.80
C MET A 1 -0.39 16.22 8.15
N ASN A 2 -0.43 16.18 6.83
CA ASN A 2 -1.68 16.19 6.07
C ASN A 2 -2.33 14.81 6.25
N ASP A 3 -3.48 14.75 6.92
CA ASP A 3 -4.37 13.59 6.94
C ASP A 3 -5.05 13.46 5.56
N GLU A 4 -4.26 13.19 4.53
CA GLU A 4 -4.78 12.82 3.22
C GLU A 4 -5.43 11.44 3.34
N LYS A 5 -6.77 11.44 3.39
CA LYS A 5 -7.62 10.25 3.32
C LYS A 5 -7.23 9.42 2.08
N GLY A 6 -6.36 8.44 2.27
CA GLY A 6 -5.83 7.62 1.17
C GLY A 6 -4.31 7.41 1.20
N PHE A 7 -3.58 7.97 2.16
CA PHE A 7 -2.16 7.69 2.35
C PHE A 7 -1.87 7.13 3.76
N MET A 8 -1.06 6.08 3.82
CA MET A 8 -0.51 5.53 5.06
C MET A 8 0.98 5.22 4.88
N GLU A 9 1.74 5.34 5.96
CA GLU A 9 3.15 4.96 5.99
C GLU A 9 3.46 4.07 7.21
N ILE A 10 4.33 3.08 6.98
CA ILE A 10 4.89 2.22 8.02
C ILE A 10 6.39 2.42 7.98
N LYS A 11 6.94 2.96 9.07
CA LYS A 11 8.38 3.18 9.20
C LYS A 11 9.12 1.84 9.27
N MET A 12 10.13 1.69 8.41
CA MET A 12 11.04 0.53 8.40
C MET A 12 12.42 0.93 8.94
N SER A 13 13.40 0.03 8.80
CA SER A 13 14.80 0.31 9.12
C SER A 13 15.48 1.23 8.09
N SER A 14 16.56 1.88 8.52
CA SER A 14 17.49 2.62 7.64
C SER A 14 16.83 3.72 6.78
N GLY A 15 15.82 4.39 7.33
CA GLY A 15 15.14 5.52 6.68
C GLY A 15 14.22 5.11 5.52
N TRP A 16 13.86 3.82 5.44
CA TRP A 16 12.85 3.34 4.50
C TRP A 16 11.45 3.39 5.13
N PHE A 17 10.47 3.58 4.27
CA PHE A 17 9.05 3.54 4.61
C PHE A 17 8.37 2.55 3.68
N MET A 18 7.40 1.79 4.20
CA MET A 18 6.40 1.16 3.36
C MET A 18 5.22 2.11 3.26
N THR A 19 4.92 2.58 2.06
CA THR A 19 3.81 3.51 1.80
C THR A 19 2.65 2.75 1.18
N ILE A 20 1.43 3.10 1.57
CA ILE A 20 0.17 2.61 1.00
C ILE A 20 -0.59 3.85 0.55
N SER A 21 -0.88 3.97 -0.74
CA SER A 21 -1.48 5.19 -1.30
C SER A 21 -2.55 4.88 -2.34
N LEU A 22 -3.68 5.58 -2.28
CA LEU A 22 -4.69 5.57 -3.34
C LEU A 22 -4.21 6.48 -4.49
N GLN A 23 -4.07 5.90 -5.66
CA GLN A 23 -3.54 6.53 -6.87
C GLN A 23 -4.59 6.51 -7.97
N LYS A 24 -4.54 7.49 -8.88
CA LYS A 24 -5.39 7.54 -10.08
C LYS A 24 -4.65 7.02 -11.31
N SER A 25 -5.35 6.30 -12.17
CA SER A 25 -4.82 5.89 -13.48
C SER A 25 -5.93 5.60 -14.48
N ASP A 26 -5.80 6.18 -15.67
CA ASP A 26 -6.69 5.92 -16.80
C ASP A 26 -6.59 4.50 -17.38
N ARG A 27 -5.63 3.69 -16.90
CA ARG A 27 -5.45 2.30 -17.33
C ARG A 27 -6.36 1.30 -16.61
N PHE A 28 -6.97 1.70 -15.50
CA PHE A 28 -7.93 0.85 -14.79
C PHE A 28 -9.34 1.19 -15.27
N GLU A 29 -9.87 0.30 -16.12
CA GLU A 29 -11.07 0.53 -16.95
C GLU A 29 -12.35 0.84 -16.14
N GLU A 30 -12.47 0.41 -14.88
CA GLU A 30 -13.69 0.57 -14.08
C GLU A 30 -13.63 1.75 -13.09
N GLU A 31 -12.62 1.81 -12.21
CA GLU A 31 -12.60 2.79 -11.10
C GLU A 31 -11.60 3.95 -11.29
N LYS A 32 -10.77 3.89 -12.35
CA LYS A 32 -9.66 4.84 -12.59
C LYS A 32 -8.73 5.05 -11.38
N GLU A 33 -8.76 4.13 -10.42
CA GLU A 33 -8.03 4.20 -9.17
C GLU A 33 -7.40 2.84 -8.85
N TYR A 34 -6.28 2.87 -8.13
CA TYR A 34 -5.61 1.70 -7.59
C TYR A 34 -4.92 2.05 -6.29
N VAL A 35 -4.76 1.07 -5.41
CA VAL A 35 -3.91 1.21 -4.23
C VAL A 35 -2.51 0.76 -4.58
N GLU A 36 -1.53 1.63 -4.37
CA GLU A 36 -0.10 1.33 -4.48
C GLU A 36 0.47 1.05 -3.09
N ILE A 37 1.12 -0.11 -2.94
CA ILE A 37 2.02 -0.41 -1.82
C ILE A 37 3.45 -0.33 -2.35
N ALA A 38 4.30 0.50 -1.75
CA ALA A 38 5.68 0.69 -2.21
C ALA A 38 6.66 0.83 -1.06
N LYS A 39 7.93 0.53 -1.32
CA LYS A 39 9.02 0.85 -0.42
C LYS A 39 9.64 2.19 -0.85
N GLU A 40 9.64 3.19 0.02
CA GLU A 40 10.05 4.55 -0.31
C GLU A 40 11.18 5.07 0.58
N ARG A 41 12.13 5.80 -0.03
CA ARG A 41 13.16 6.58 0.67
C ARG A 41 13.51 7.83 -0.13
N GLY A 42 13.35 8.99 0.49
CA GLY A 42 13.69 10.28 -0.15
C GLY A 42 12.94 10.52 -1.46
N GLY A 43 11.65 10.17 -1.52
CA GLY A 43 10.82 10.30 -2.72
C GLY A 43 11.05 9.21 -3.79
N GLN A 44 12.03 8.32 -3.60
CA GLN A 44 12.26 7.20 -4.52
C GLN A 44 11.50 5.96 -4.07
N LYS A 45 10.52 5.54 -4.89
CA LYS A 45 9.74 4.31 -4.69
C LYS A 45 10.38 3.11 -5.39
N GLN A 46 10.46 1.99 -4.69
CA GLN A 46 10.91 0.68 -5.17
C GLN A 46 9.89 -0.41 -4.82
N ARG A 47 9.95 -1.55 -5.52
CA ARG A 47 9.12 -2.73 -5.26
C ARG A 47 7.62 -2.39 -5.16
N ARG A 48 7.12 -1.66 -6.15
CA ARG A 48 5.72 -1.24 -6.22
C ARG A 48 4.82 -2.44 -6.46
N PHE A 49 3.74 -2.51 -5.70
CA PHE A 49 2.66 -3.47 -5.85
C PHE A 49 1.35 -2.69 -5.97
N ASN A 50 0.66 -2.85 -7.10
CA ASN A 50 -0.57 -2.15 -7.39
C ASN A 50 -1.74 -3.12 -7.31
N ILE A 51 -2.80 -2.73 -6.60
CA ILE A 51 -4.00 -3.56 -6.42
C ILE A 51 -5.26 -2.73 -6.67
N ASN A 52 -6.26 -3.36 -7.28
CA ASN A 52 -7.58 -2.75 -7.43
C ASN A 52 -8.19 -2.52 -6.02
N PRO A 53 -8.78 -1.34 -5.73
CA PRO A 53 -9.31 -1.01 -4.40
C PRO A 53 -10.29 -2.06 -3.85
N LYS A 54 -11.08 -2.71 -4.73
CA LYS A 54 -12.06 -3.74 -4.34
C LYS A 54 -11.46 -4.95 -3.61
N TYR A 55 -10.16 -5.21 -3.79
CA TYR A 55 -9.48 -6.36 -3.18
C TYR A 55 -8.61 -5.99 -1.97
N VAL A 56 -8.52 -4.71 -1.59
CA VAL A 56 -7.61 -4.25 -0.52
C VAL A 56 -7.98 -4.83 0.84
N ARG A 57 -9.28 -4.90 1.17
CA ARG A 57 -9.74 -5.51 2.43
C ARG A 57 -9.35 -6.99 2.52
N ALA A 58 -9.60 -7.75 1.46
CA ALA A 58 -9.24 -9.16 1.41
C ALA A 58 -7.72 -9.38 1.57
N LEU A 59 -6.89 -8.52 0.96
CA LEU A 59 -5.44 -8.56 1.16
C LEU A 59 -5.07 -8.29 2.62
N GLY A 60 -5.65 -7.26 3.25
CA GLY A 60 -5.39 -6.95 4.66
C GLY A 60 -5.74 -8.10 5.59
N GLU A 61 -6.91 -8.71 5.41
CA GLU A 61 -7.35 -9.88 6.19
C GLU A 61 -6.41 -11.08 6.01
N ALA A 62 -5.96 -11.34 4.77
CA ALA A 62 -5.01 -12.41 4.49
C ALA A 62 -3.64 -12.17 5.15
N LEU A 63 -3.15 -10.91 5.18
CA LEU A 63 -1.89 -10.56 5.84
C LEU A 63 -1.97 -10.71 7.36
N ILE A 64 -3.09 -10.30 7.97
CA ILE A 64 -3.34 -10.49 9.41
C ILE A 64 -3.31 -11.98 9.74
N LYS A 65 -4.11 -12.77 9.01
CA LYS A 65 -4.15 -14.23 9.21
C LYS A 65 -2.77 -14.87 9.08
N PHE A 66 -2.00 -14.47 8.06
CA PHE A 66 -0.64 -14.96 7.88
C PHE A 66 0.27 -14.61 9.07
N ALA A 67 0.20 -13.39 9.61
CA ALA A 67 0.97 -12.98 10.77
C ALA A 67 0.61 -13.82 12.02
N ASP A 68 -0.69 -14.00 12.28
CA ASP A 68 -1.19 -14.79 13.41
C ASP A 68 -0.72 -16.26 13.33
N GLU A 69 -0.83 -16.89 12.15
CA GLU A 69 -0.43 -18.29 11.93
C GLU A 69 1.09 -18.50 12.06
N ASN A 70 1.90 -17.46 11.82
CA ASN A 70 3.35 -17.53 11.83
C ASN A 70 4.00 -16.84 13.04
N LYS A 71 3.22 -16.27 13.96
CA LYS A 71 3.68 -15.56 15.18
C LYS A 71 4.64 -14.39 14.87
N LEU A 72 4.29 -13.57 13.88
CA LEU A 72 5.05 -12.39 13.47
C LEU A 72 4.66 -11.13 14.24
#